data_AF-A0AAD4QGM0-F1
#
_entry.id   AF-A0AAD4QGM0-F1
#
_cell.length_a   1.000
_cell.length_b   1.000
_cell.length_c   1.000
_cell.angle_alpha   90.00
_cell.angle_beta   90.00
_cell.angle_gamma   90.00
#
_symmetry.space_group_name_H-M   'P 1'
#
loop_
_entity.id
_entity.type
_entity.pdbx_description
1 polymer ?
#
loop_
_entity_poly.entity_id
_entity_poly.type
_entity_poly.pdbx_seq_one_letter_code
_entity_poly.pdbx_strand_id
1 'polypeptide(L)'
;MALRIGSDGARALIPKLPPFGRISEKESASHRKGQKKKRRETDTQASVWRPVVPYVASASVARRSRGVQKPPPGGVECVQSAAFQKDRARQKAYQEWATEWEKRQEEIRAGRRTASFADKFTLTKPPDGDNHPLWLAATDCERDDKGKKTKKALFSRRTTSAAFQVAVDHAFTSSYATRFRPTDPLESLRCPCGEPRRTSAHTLYHCQRFYFERHAFGVVKYGRTIPYNKLLSSHKKNALRFLTFLQETRALSRPEIGPDAYVPPEPD
;
A
#
# COMPACT_ATOMS: atom_id res chain seq x y z
N MET A 1 -29.45 56.31 5.70
CA MET A 1 -29.42 55.10 6.56
C MET A 1 -28.45 54.11 5.94
N ALA A 2 -27.29 53.90 6.54
CA ALA A 2 -26.25 52.99 6.05
C ALA A 2 -26.22 51.73 6.91
N LEU A 3 -26.50 50.57 6.31
CA LEU A 3 -26.43 49.25 6.95
C LEU A 3 -24.97 48.79 6.99
N ARG A 4 -24.40 48.71 8.20
CA ARG A 4 -23.13 48.03 8.47
C ARG A 4 -23.39 46.54 8.65
N ILE A 5 -22.87 45.72 7.73
CA ILE A 5 -22.83 44.26 7.87
C ILE A 5 -21.54 43.93 8.64
N GLY A 6 -21.69 43.47 9.87
CA GLY A 6 -20.60 42.96 10.69
C GLY A 6 -20.15 41.59 10.20
N SER A 7 -18.91 41.50 9.72
CA SER A 7 -18.24 40.25 9.40
C SER A 7 -17.59 39.69 10.66
N ASP A 8 -18.34 38.91 11.44
CA ASP A 8 -17.79 38.15 12.56
C ASP A 8 -16.90 37.03 12.03
N GLY A 9 -15.59 37.22 12.24
CA GLY A 9 -14.55 36.29 11.86
C GLY A 9 -14.61 35.00 12.68
N ALA A 10 -15.28 33.99 12.14
CA ALA A 10 -15.14 32.61 12.58
C ALA A 10 -13.72 32.12 12.26
N ARG A 11 -12.77 32.33 13.19
CA ARG A 11 -11.49 31.62 13.21
C ARG A 11 -11.77 30.15 13.50
N ALA A 12 -11.88 29.35 12.43
CA ALA A 12 -11.86 27.91 12.53
C ALA A 12 -10.59 27.48 13.28
N LEU A 13 -10.77 26.84 14.43
CA LEU A 13 -9.71 26.17 15.17
C LEU A 13 -9.15 25.05 14.29
N ILE A 14 -8.05 25.34 13.60
CA ILE A 14 -7.28 24.32 12.89
C ILE A 14 -6.76 23.35 13.97
N PRO A 15 -7.16 22.07 13.98
CA PRO A 15 -6.61 21.11 14.91
C PRO A 15 -5.10 21.04 14.68
N LYS A 16 -4.32 21.27 15.75
CA LYS A 16 -2.87 21.04 15.75
C LYS A 16 -2.65 19.55 15.47
N LEU A 17 -2.42 19.21 14.20
CA LEU A 17 -1.94 17.89 13.84
C LEU A 17 -0.65 17.62 14.64
N PRO A 18 -0.46 16.41 15.18
CA PRO A 18 0.80 16.07 15.83
C PRO A 18 1.93 16.33 14.84
N PRO A 19 3.08 16.87 15.29
CA PRO A 19 4.21 17.08 14.41
C PRO A 19 4.61 15.71 13.87
N PHE A 20 4.29 15.46 12.60
CA PHE A 20 4.88 14.35 11.86
C PHE A 20 6.38 14.50 12.05
N GLY A 21 6.99 13.57 12.80
CA GLY A 21 8.40 13.59 13.11
C GLY A 21 9.15 13.85 11.82
N ARG A 22 9.90 14.97 11.77
CA ARG A 22 10.79 15.26 10.65
C ARG A 22 11.58 14.00 10.41
N ILE A 23 11.31 13.32 9.29
CA ILE A 23 12.24 12.36 8.74
C ILE A 23 13.46 13.21 8.41
N SER A 24 14.44 13.18 9.31
CA SER A 24 15.64 13.99 9.25
C SER A 24 16.32 13.77 7.91
N GLU A 25 16.29 14.78 7.03
CA GLU A 25 17.07 14.82 5.78
C GLU A 25 18.57 15.12 6.02
N LYS A 26 19.08 14.84 7.23
CA LYS A 26 20.51 14.94 7.56
C LYS A 26 21.21 13.59 7.35
N GLU A 27 21.41 13.20 6.10
CA GLU A 27 22.42 12.19 5.77
C GLU A 27 22.84 12.32 4.30
N SER A 28 23.40 13.47 3.94
CA SER A 28 24.08 13.66 2.64
C SER A 28 25.12 14.77 2.72
N ALA A 29 26.07 14.64 3.65
CA ALA A 29 27.37 15.32 3.54
C ALA A 29 28.40 14.70 4.50
N SER A 30 29.54 14.30 3.94
CA SER A 30 30.83 14.11 4.62
C SER A 30 31.02 12.88 5.53
N HIS A 31 31.61 11.81 4.99
CA HIS A 31 32.93 11.32 5.45
C HIS A 31 33.44 10.18 4.55
N ARG A 32 34.36 10.50 3.63
CA ARG A 32 35.31 9.52 3.06
C ARG A 32 36.49 9.44 4.02
N LYS A 33 36.46 8.49 4.97
CA LYS A 33 37.68 7.93 5.56
C LYS A 33 37.53 6.42 5.63
N GLY A 34 38.46 5.73 4.98
CA GLY A 34 38.44 4.29 4.80
C GLY A 34 38.51 3.55 6.14
N GLN A 35 37.44 2.82 6.44
CA GLN A 35 37.49 1.71 7.37
C GLN A 35 37.24 0.42 6.58
N LYS A 36 38.25 -0.45 6.53
CA LYS A 36 38.11 -1.86 6.15
C LYS A 36 37.18 -2.53 7.18
N LYS A 37 35.87 -2.43 6.97
CA LYS A 37 34.86 -3.09 7.79
C LYS A 37 34.77 -4.54 7.35
N LYS A 38 35.27 -5.44 8.20
CA LYS A 38 35.10 -6.90 8.11
C LYS A 38 33.60 -7.18 8.02
N ARG A 39 33.14 -7.54 6.82
CA ARG A 39 31.73 -7.76 6.49
C ARG A 39 31.30 -9.05 7.18
N ARG A 40 30.74 -8.91 8.39
CA ARG A 40 30.03 -10.00 9.06
C ARG A 40 28.70 -10.14 8.30
N GLU A 41 28.61 -11.15 7.43
CA GLU A 41 27.36 -11.58 6.82
C GLU A 41 26.41 -12.01 7.94
N THR A 42 25.65 -11.05 8.45
CA THR A 42 24.39 -11.37 9.12
C THR A 42 23.39 -11.64 8.01
N ASP A 43 23.15 -12.93 7.80
CA ASP A 43 22.14 -13.50 6.92
C ASP A 43 20.76 -12.91 7.30
N THR A 44 20.48 -11.75 6.73
CA THR A 44 19.22 -11.04 6.93
C THR A 44 18.32 -11.64 5.88
N GLN A 45 17.63 -12.73 6.22
CA GLN A 45 16.59 -13.32 5.37
C GLN A 45 15.63 -12.21 4.94
N ALA A 46 15.84 -11.69 3.74
CA ALA A 46 14.93 -10.78 3.09
C ALA A 46 13.62 -11.55 2.97
N SER A 47 12.58 -11.05 3.63
CA SER A 47 11.25 -11.63 3.59
C SER A 47 10.65 -11.35 2.22
N VAL A 48 11.12 -12.08 1.20
CA VAL A 48 10.51 -12.17 -0.12
C VAL A 48 9.11 -12.75 0.06
N TRP A 49 8.14 -12.18 -0.67
CA TRP A 49 6.74 -12.59 -0.79
C TRP A 49 6.41 -13.94 -0.11
N ARG A 50 6.01 -13.85 1.16
CA ARG A 50 5.30 -14.94 1.84
C ARG A 50 3.83 -14.55 1.77
N PRO A 51 2.95 -15.36 1.15
CA PRO A 51 1.53 -15.27 1.46
C PRO A 51 1.43 -15.33 2.99
N VAL A 52 0.96 -14.25 3.60
CA VAL A 52 0.66 -14.24 5.03
C VAL A 52 -0.53 -15.18 5.17
N VAL A 53 -0.27 -16.47 5.34
CA VAL A 53 -1.21 -17.33 6.04
C VAL A 53 -1.23 -16.74 7.44
N PRO A 54 -2.34 -16.15 7.92
CA PRO A 54 -2.43 -15.78 9.31
C PRO A 54 -2.20 -17.07 10.09
N TYR A 55 -1.03 -17.16 10.73
CA TYR A 55 -0.76 -18.18 11.71
C TYR A 55 -1.72 -17.87 12.86
N VAL A 56 -2.89 -18.49 12.84
CA VAL A 56 -3.73 -18.63 14.02
C VAL A 56 -2.83 -19.39 14.99
N ALA A 57 -2.33 -18.68 15.99
CA ALA A 57 -1.56 -19.29 17.06
C ALA A 57 -2.50 -20.24 17.80
N SER A 58 -2.57 -21.49 17.34
CA SER A 58 -2.95 -22.60 18.18
C SER A 58 -1.99 -22.55 19.35
N ALA A 59 -2.51 -22.21 20.53
CA ALA A 59 -1.76 -22.21 21.77
C ALA A 59 -1.31 -23.64 22.09
N SER A 60 -0.25 -24.11 21.44
CA SER A 60 0.49 -25.27 21.87
C SER A 60 1.45 -24.81 22.96
N VAL A 61 1.10 -25.22 24.17
CA VAL A 61 1.93 -25.20 25.37
C VAL A 61 3.39 -25.48 25.00
N ALA A 62 4.23 -24.44 25.05
CA ALA A 62 5.66 -24.58 24.84
C ALA A 62 6.29 -25.29 26.04
N ARG A 63 6.30 -26.63 26.02
CA ARG A 63 7.25 -27.41 26.81
C ARG A 63 8.65 -27.02 26.31
N ARG A 64 9.42 -26.34 27.18
CA ARG A 64 10.87 -26.16 27.02
C ARG A 64 11.54 -27.54 27.05
N SER A 65 11.56 -28.23 25.91
CA SER A 65 12.47 -29.34 25.69
C SER A 65 13.90 -28.79 25.69
N ARG A 66 14.70 -29.24 26.66
CA ARG A 66 16.14 -28.99 26.68
C ARG A 66 16.71 -29.44 25.34
N GLY A 67 17.29 -28.51 24.60
CA GLY A 67 17.74 -28.71 23.23
C GLY A 67 18.88 -29.71 23.17
N VAL A 68 18.57 -30.96 22.83
CA VAL A 68 19.52 -31.82 22.13
C VAL A 68 19.72 -31.16 20.77
N GLN A 69 20.91 -30.59 20.56
CA GLN A 69 21.33 -30.12 19.24
C GLN A 69 21.42 -31.35 18.34
N LYS A 70 20.32 -31.68 17.64
CA LYS A 70 20.40 -32.67 16.57
C LYS A 70 21.34 -32.11 15.51
N PRO A 71 22.29 -32.93 15.00
CA PRO A 71 23.13 -32.50 13.89
C PRO A 71 22.22 -32.06 12.73
N PRO A 72 22.65 -31.07 11.93
CA PRO A 72 21.88 -30.64 10.77
C PRO A 72 21.56 -31.88 9.91
N PRO A 73 20.30 -32.02 9.45
CA PRO A 73 19.89 -33.16 8.65
C PRO A 73 20.84 -33.34 7.46
N GLY A 74 21.21 -34.59 7.16
CA GLY A 74 22.06 -34.91 6.01
C GLY A 74 21.45 -34.37 4.70
N GLY A 75 22.27 -34.21 3.66
CA GLY A 75 21.87 -33.54 2.41
C GLY A 75 20.57 -34.04 1.78
N VAL A 76 20.23 -35.33 1.93
CA VAL A 76 19.00 -35.93 1.41
C VAL A 76 17.75 -35.52 2.21
N GLU A 77 17.84 -35.47 3.54
CA GLU A 77 16.76 -34.98 4.42
C GLU A 77 16.53 -33.47 4.25
N CYS A 78 17.58 -32.71 3.95
CA CYS A 78 17.49 -31.28 3.67
C CYS A 78 16.64 -31.00 2.41
N VAL A 79 16.83 -31.78 1.33
CA VAL A 79 16.09 -31.67 0.07
C VAL A 79 14.62 -32.11 0.20
N GLN A 80 14.31 -33.01 1.12
CA GLN A 80 12.93 -33.43 1.40
C GLN A 80 12.23 -32.54 2.43
N SER A 81 12.94 -31.59 3.04
CA SER A 81 12.33 -30.69 4.01
C SER A 81 11.21 -29.85 3.40
N ALA A 82 10.12 -29.66 4.15
CA ALA A 82 9.00 -28.84 3.71
C ALA A 82 9.41 -27.37 3.44
N ALA A 83 10.45 -26.88 4.11
CA ALA A 83 11.01 -25.55 3.86
C ALA A 83 11.64 -25.47 2.46
N PHE A 84 12.52 -26.42 2.12
CA PHE A 84 13.15 -26.50 0.81
C PHE A 84 12.12 -26.65 -0.32
N GLN A 85 11.13 -27.54 -0.15
CA GLN A 85 10.07 -27.70 -1.16
C GLN A 85 9.27 -26.42 -1.38
N LYS A 86 8.97 -25.66 -0.31
CA LYS A 86 8.30 -24.35 -0.42
C LYS A 86 9.16 -23.32 -1.12
N ASP A 87 10.46 -23.27 -0.84
CA ASP A 87 11.39 -22.37 -1.53
C ASP A 87 11.52 -22.70 -3.02
N ARG A 88 11.68 -23.98 -3.36
CA ARG A 88 11.72 -24.43 -4.75
C ARG A 88 10.42 -24.13 -5.50
N ALA A 89 9.27 -24.38 -4.88
CA ALA A 89 7.97 -24.04 -5.46
C ALA A 89 7.81 -22.54 -5.69
N ARG A 90 8.29 -21.70 -4.75
CA ARG A 90 8.32 -20.24 -4.92
C ARG A 90 9.20 -19.81 -6.10
N GLN A 91 10.43 -20.35 -6.18
CA GLN A 91 11.34 -20.06 -7.29
C GLN A 91 10.72 -20.44 -8.64
N LYS A 92 10.06 -21.61 -8.73
CA LYS A 92 9.38 -22.04 -9.94
C LYS A 92 8.22 -21.10 -10.33
N ALA A 93 7.31 -20.82 -9.38
CA ALA A 93 6.18 -19.92 -9.62
C ALA A 93 6.64 -18.51 -10.04
N TYR A 94 7.76 -18.06 -9.48
CA TYR A 94 8.36 -16.79 -9.83
C TYR A 94 8.92 -16.78 -11.25
N GLN A 95 9.62 -17.83 -11.68
CA GLN A 95 10.12 -17.98 -13.05
C GLN A 95 8.97 -18.05 -14.07
N GLU A 96 7.92 -18.80 -13.75
CA GLU A 96 6.71 -18.89 -14.56
C GLU A 96 6.06 -17.51 -14.72
N TRP A 97 5.88 -16.78 -13.61
CA TRP A 97 5.32 -15.43 -13.63
C TRP A 97 6.18 -14.44 -14.43
N ALA A 98 7.52 -14.49 -14.28
CA ALA A 98 8.43 -13.64 -15.03
C ALA A 98 8.28 -13.86 -16.54
N THR A 99 8.25 -15.13 -16.96
CA THR A 99 8.06 -15.53 -18.36
C THR A 99 6.72 -15.03 -18.91
N GLU A 100 5.63 -15.21 -18.15
CA GLU A 100 4.31 -14.71 -18.54
C GLU A 100 4.24 -13.19 -18.63
N TRP A 101 4.91 -12.49 -17.71
CA TRP A 101 4.99 -11.03 -17.71
C TRP A 101 5.72 -10.54 -18.96
N GLU A 102 6.86 -11.13 -19.32
CA GLU A 102 7.62 -10.77 -20.52
C GLU A 102 6.79 -10.97 -21.79
N LYS A 103 6.15 -12.14 -21.93
CA LYS A 103 5.24 -12.43 -23.04
C LYS A 103 4.11 -11.39 -23.13
N ARG A 104 3.48 -11.06 -22.00
CA ARG A 104 2.42 -10.05 -21.94
C ARG A 104 2.92 -8.67 -22.38
N GLN A 105 4.11 -8.27 -21.95
CA GLN A 105 4.70 -6.99 -22.36
C GLN A 105 5.05 -6.97 -23.85
N GLU A 106 5.47 -8.09 -24.41
CA GLU A 106 5.70 -8.21 -25.86
C GLU A 106 4.39 -8.08 -26.63
N GLU A 107 3.32 -8.75 -26.21
CA GLU A 107 1.97 -8.59 -26.80
C GLU A 107 1.49 -7.15 -26.75
N ILE A 108 1.72 -6.44 -25.64
CA ILE A 108 1.41 -5.02 -25.48
C ILE A 108 2.22 -4.17 -26.45
N ARG A 109 3.54 -4.37 -26.54
CA ARG A 109 4.43 -3.62 -27.44
C ARG A 109 4.09 -3.86 -28.91
N ALA A 110 3.67 -5.07 -29.25
CA ALA A 110 3.23 -5.43 -30.60
C ALA A 110 1.79 -4.97 -30.90
N GLY A 111 1.09 -4.31 -29.97
CA GLY A 111 -0.29 -3.87 -30.14
C GLY A 111 -1.33 -5.01 -30.16
N ARG A 112 -0.91 -6.25 -29.91
CA ARG A 112 -1.79 -7.43 -29.84
C ARG A 112 -2.64 -7.47 -28.57
N ARG A 113 -2.25 -6.69 -27.56
CA ARG A 113 -2.96 -6.61 -26.27
C ARG A 113 -2.98 -5.17 -25.76
N THR A 114 -4.12 -4.75 -25.23
CA THR A 114 -4.20 -3.46 -24.52
C THR A 114 -3.57 -3.59 -23.14
N ALA A 115 -2.63 -2.70 -22.81
CA ALA A 115 -2.02 -2.68 -21.47
C ALA A 115 -3.08 -2.37 -20.41
N SER A 116 -3.16 -3.24 -19.40
CA SER A 116 -4.05 -3.02 -18.25
C SER A 116 -3.56 -1.83 -17.41
N PHE A 117 -4.39 -1.32 -16.50
CA PHE A 117 -3.97 -0.28 -15.57
C PHE A 117 -2.75 -0.73 -14.74
N ALA A 118 -2.76 -1.98 -14.27
CA ALA A 118 -1.65 -2.54 -13.52
C ALA A 118 -0.37 -2.57 -14.35
N ASP A 119 -0.42 -2.98 -15.62
CA ASP A 119 0.76 -3.00 -16.50
C ASP A 119 1.30 -1.58 -16.76
N LYS A 120 0.41 -0.60 -16.92
CA LYS A 120 0.78 0.82 -17.16
C LYS A 120 1.39 1.50 -15.94
N PHE A 121 0.89 1.20 -14.74
CA PHE A 121 1.16 2.03 -13.56
C PHE A 121 1.76 1.32 -12.35
N THR A 122 1.66 -0.01 -12.26
CA THR A 122 2.06 -0.74 -11.04
C THR A 122 3.14 -1.76 -11.34
N LEU A 123 2.91 -2.63 -12.31
CA LEU A 123 3.81 -3.71 -12.72
C LEU A 123 4.70 -3.26 -13.89
N THR A 124 5.35 -2.11 -13.70
CA THR A 124 6.14 -1.43 -14.75
C THR A 124 7.53 -2.03 -14.95
N LYS A 125 7.92 -2.97 -14.09
CA LYS A 125 9.22 -3.65 -14.14
C LYS A 125 8.97 -5.16 -14.16
N PRO A 126 9.87 -5.93 -14.79
CA PRO A 126 9.85 -7.36 -14.60
C PRO A 126 9.99 -7.64 -13.10
N PRO A 127 9.48 -8.78 -12.63
CA PRO A 127 9.81 -9.20 -11.29
C PRO A 127 11.33 -9.34 -11.21
N ASP A 128 11.94 -8.74 -10.18
CA ASP A 128 13.38 -8.79 -9.87
C ASP A 128 13.72 -9.58 -8.59
N GLY A 129 12.69 -10.11 -7.92
CA GLY A 129 12.79 -10.90 -6.68
C GLY A 129 12.62 -10.03 -5.45
N ASP A 130 12.71 -8.71 -5.63
CA ASP A 130 12.45 -7.74 -4.59
C ASP A 130 10.95 -7.49 -4.44
N ASN A 131 10.56 -7.13 -3.22
CA ASN A 131 9.18 -6.76 -2.98
C ASN A 131 8.89 -5.39 -3.58
N HIS A 132 7.72 -5.28 -4.22
CA HIS A 132 7.23 -4.01 -4.75
C HIS A 132 7.27 -2.88 -3.69
N PRO A 133 7.70 -1.64 -4.03
CA PRO A 133 7.85 -0.58 -3.04
C PRO A 133 6.59 -0.26 -2.23
N LEU A 134 5.40 -0.40 -2.84
CA LEU A 134 4.13 -0.28 -2.13
C LEU A 134 3.96 -1.32 -1.01
N TRP A 135 4.41 -2.56 -1.24
CA TRP A 135 4.38 -3.62 -0.24
C TRP A 135 5.35 -3.35 0.91
N LEU A 136 6.58 -2.95 0.58
CA LEU A 136 7.58 -2.58 1.59
C LEU A 136 7.14 -1.41 2.48
N ALA A 137 6.32 -0.50 1.95
CA ALA A 137 5.72 0.59 2.71
C ALA A 137 4.50 0.12 3.53
N ALA A 138 3.62 -0.67 2.93
CA ALA A 138 2.38 -1.17 3.57
C ALA A 138 2.65 -2.11 4.75
N THR A 139 3.75 -2.85 4.72
CA THR A 139 4.16 -3.79 5.78
C THR A 139 5.17 -3.21 6.76
N ASP A 140 5.47 -1.91 6.68
CA ASP A 140 6.35 -1.29 7.67
C ASP A 140 5.66 -1.21 9.03
N CYS A 141 6.47 -1.24 10.08
CA CYS A 141 6.00 -1.13 11.46
C CYS A 141 6.35 0.24 12.04
N GLU A 142 5.57 0.67 13.02
CA GLU A 142 5.93 1.82 13.85
C GLU A 142 7.29 1.61 14.49
N ARG A 143 8.03 2.70 14.70
CA ARG A 143 9.31 2.70 15.40
C ARG A 143 9.13 3.30 16.78
N ASP A 144 9.77 2.71 17.79
CA ASP A 144 9.80 3.27 19.14
C ASP A 144 10.71 4.52 19.21
N ASP A 145 10.79 5.15 20.39
CA ASP A 145 11.63 6.33 20.62
C ASP A 145 13.13 6.08 20.38
N LYS A 146 13.55 4.81 20.33
CA LYS A 146 14.92 4.37 20.04
C LYS A 146 15.10 4.02 18.55
N GLY A 147 14.09 4.24 17.72
CA GLY A 147 14.09 3.94 16.29
C GLY A 147 13.97 2.44 15.95
N LYS A 148 13.72 1.57 16.94
CA LYS A 148 13.57 0.13 16.76
C LYS A 148 12.16 -0.18 16.27
N LYS A 149 12.05 -1.11 15.31
CA LYS A 149 10.75 -1.56 14.80
C LYS A 149 9.95 -2.25 15.89
N THR A 150 8.71 -1.81 16.06
CA THR A 150 7.71 -2.44 16.93
C THR A 150 6.96 -3.54 16.17
N LYS A 151 6.05 -4.24 16.87
CA LYS A 151 5.12 -5.19 16.24
C LYS A 151 3.88 -4.52 15.64
N LYS A 152 3.67 -3.23 15.92
CA LYS A 152 2.48 -2.50 15.47
C LYS A 152 2.69 -2.05 14.04
N ALA A 153 1.78 -2.45 13.16
CA ALA A 153 1.80 -2.04 11.76
C ALA A 153 1.61 -0.52 11.65
N LEU A 154 2.36 0.12 10.76
CA LEU A 154 2.29 1.56 10.54
C LEU A 154 0.96 1.98 9.89
N PHE A 155 0.37 1.12 9.06
CA PHE A 155 -0.89 1.37 8.38
C PHE A 155 -1.93 0.31 8.74
N SER A 156 -3.19 0.73 8.78
CA SER A 156 -4.30 -0.19 9.03
C SER A 156 -4.46 -1.18 7.87
N ARG A 157 -5.03 -2.36 8.15
CA ARG A 157 -5.39 -3.34 7.11
C ARG A 157 -6.30 -2.75 6.03
N ARG A 158 -7.24 -1.87 6.42
CA ARG A 158 -8.15 -1.21 5.48
C ARG A 158 -7.37 -0.36 4.46
N THR A 159 -6.42 0.43 4.95
CA THR A 159 -5.56 1.29 4.13
C THR A 159 -4.70 0.48 3.17
N THR A 160 -4.04 -0.56 3.67
CA THR A 160 -3.18 -1.40 2.83
C THR A 160 -3.99 -2.13 1.77
N SER A 161 -5.16 -2.68 2.12
CA SER A 161 -6.08 -3.29 1.14
C SER A 161 -6.55 -2.28 0.08
N ALA A 162 -6.97 -1.07 0.48
CA ALA A 162 -7.36 -0.03 -0.46
C ALA A 162 -6.22 0.37 -1.40
N ALA A 163 -4.99 0.48 -0.87
CA ALA A 163 -3.81 0.80 -1.68
C ALA A 163 -3.52 -0.26 -2.76
N PHE A 164 -3.58 -1.55 -2.41
CA PHE A 164 -3.40 -2.63 -3.39
C PHE A 164 -4.54 -2.69 -4.39
N GLN A 165 -5.77 -2.48 -3.94
CA GLN A 165 -6.93 -2.38 -4.82
C GLN A 165 -6.75 -1.25 -5.84
N VAL A 166 -6.30 -0.06 -5.43
CA VAL A 166 -5.99 1.04 -6.36
C VAL A 166 -4.89 0.63 -7.34
N ALA A 167 -3.82 -0.02 -6.84
CA ALA A 167 -2.69 -0.42 -7.66
C ALA A 167 -3.06 -1.43 -8.76
N VAL A 168 -4.09 -2.25 -8.55
CA VAL A 168 -4.60 -3.21 -9.54
C VAL A 168 -5.92 -2.77 -10.19
N ASP A 169 -6.30 -1.50 -10.04
CA ASP A 169 -7.56 -0.94 -10.55
C ASP A 169 -8.81 -1.74 -10.11
N HIS A 170 -8.78 -2.25 -8.88
CA HIS A 170 -9.88 -2.92 -8.15
C HIS A 170 -10.38 -2.10 -6.96
N ALA A 171 -10.03 -0.82 -6.88
CA ALA A 171 -10.59 0.07 -5.85
C ALA A 171 -12.07 0.32 -6.10
N PHE A 172 -12.82 0.63 -5.03
CA PHE A 172 -14.25 0.99 -5.09
C PHE A 172 -14.44 2.33 -5.81
N THR A 173 -14.29 2.30 -7.12
CA THR A 173 -14.36 3.41 -8.05
C THR A 173 -15.48 3.16 -9.04
N SER A 174 -15.86 4.19 -9.79
CA SER A 174 -16.85 4.05 -10.84
C SER A 174 -16.42 3.02 -11.90
N SER A 175 -15.11 2.92 -12.23
CA SER A 175 -14.60 1.91 -13.17
C SER A 175 -14.73 0.48 -12.65
N TYR A 176 -14.55 0.28 -11.34
CA TYR A 176 -14.79 -1.01 -10.71
C TYR A 176 -16.28 -1.37 -10.71
N ALA A 177 -17.14 -0.47 -10.22
CA ALA A 177 -18.57 -0.73 -10.16
C ALA A 177 -19.18 -0.96 -11.55
N THR A 178 -18.77 -0.22 -12.58
CA THR A 178 -19.24 -0.45 -13.96
C THR A 178 -18.90 -1.87 -14.47
N ARG A 179 -17.75 -2.43 -14.07
CA ARG A 179 -17.30 -3.77 -14.51
C ARG A 179 -17.91 -4.91 -13.71
N PHE A 180 -18.04 -4.73 -12.40
CA PHE A 180 -18.34 -5.83 -11.47
C PHE A 180 -19.69 -5.68 -10.76
N ARG A 181 -20.33 -4.51 -10.85
CA ARG A 181 -21.61 -4.18 -10.23
C ARG A 181 -22.45 -3.29 -11.15
N PRO A 182 -22.78 -3.76 -12.37
CA PRO A 182 -23.51 -2.95 -13.34
C PRO A 182 -24.93 -2.57 -12.88
N THR A 183 -25.46 -3.27 -11.87
CA THR A 183 -26.78 -3.01 -11.27
C THR A 183 -26.74 -1.94 -10.18
N ASP A 184 -25.55 -1.50 -9.72
CA ASP A 184 -25.46 -0.43 -8.72
C ASP A 184 -26.00 0.89 -9.31
N PRO A 185 -26.76 1.69 -8.54
CA PRO A 185 -27.35 2.93 -9.02
C PRO A 185 -26.26 3.95 -9.40
N LEU A 186 -26.54 4.81 -10.39
CA LEU A 186 -25.56 5.80 -10.89
C LEU A 186 -25.04 6.72 -9.78
N GLU A 187 -25.87 7.03 -8.79
CA GLU A 187 -25.54 7.83 -7.62
C GLU A 187 -24.39 7.22 -6.81
N SER A 188 -24.31 5.89 -6.74
CA SER A 188 -23.23 5.18 -6.04
C SER A 188 -21.87 5.32 -6.74
N LEU A 189 -21.87 5.66 -8.03
CA LEU A 189 -20.68 5.89 -8.85
C LEU A 189 -20.14 7.31 -8.69
N ARG A 190 -20.94 8.24 -8.17
CA ARG A 190 -20.57 9.66 -8.05
C ARG A 190 -19.58 9.85 -6.91
N CYS A 191 -18.70 10.83 -7.08
CA CYS A 191 -17.87 11.27 -5.97
C CYS A 191 -18.71 12.16 -5.04
N PRO A 192 -18.51 12.10 -3.71
CA PRO A 192 -19.20 13.01 -2.78
C PRO A 192 -18.95 14.51 -3.02
N CYS A 193 -17.96 14.88 -3.84
CA CYS A 193 -17.73 16.28 -4.24
C CYS A 193 -18.65 16.74 -5.40
N GLY A 194 -19.51 15.87 -5.93
CA GLY A 194 -20.41 16.15 -7.05
C GLY A 194 -19.94 15.60 -8.41
N GLU A 195 -18.67 15.19 -8.53
CA GLU A 195 -18.13 14.61 -9.76
C GLU A 195 -18.95 13.37 -10.19
N PRO A 196 -19.40 13.29 -11.46
CA PRO A 196 -20.22 12.17 -11.93
C PRO A 196 -19.56 10.80 -11.80
N ARG A 197 -18.22 10.74 -11.86
CA ARG A 197 -17.46 9.49 -11.83
C ARG A 197 -16.36 9.54 -10.77
N ARG A 198 -16.52 8.74 -9.71
CA ARG A 198 -15.48 8.52 -8.69
C ARG A 198 -14.38 7.63 -9.25
N THR A 199 -13.43 8.21 -9.96
CA THR A 199 -12.21 7.50 -10.40
C THR A 199 -11.09 7.65 -9.37
N SER A 200 -10.12 6.72 -9.39
CA SER A 200 -8.88 6.88 -8.63
C SER A 200 -8.20 8.21 -9.00
N ALA A 201 -8.16 8.55 -10.29
CA ALA A 201 -7.45 9.73 -10.80
C ALA A 201 -8.09 11.03 -10.29
N HIS A 202 -9.41 11.12 -10.37
CA HIS A 202 -10.16 12.22 -9.78
C HIS A 202 -9.85 12.32 -8.27
N THR A 203 -9.98 11.23 -7.53
CA THR A 203 -9.78 11.23 -6.08
C THR A 203 -8.37 11.66 -5.68
N LEU A 204 -7.36 11.18 -6.40
CA LEU A 204 -5.94 11.41 -6.10
C LEU A 204 -5.38 12.71 -6.63
N TYR A 205 -6.04 13.40 -7.57
CA TYR A 205 -5.47 14.62 -8.16
C TYR A 205 -6.44 15.80 -8.29
N HIS A 206 -7.74 15.54 -8.47
CA HIS A 206 -8.71 16.57 -8.87
C HIS A 206 -9.82 16.83 -7.84
N CYS A 207 -10.09 15.88 -6.94
CA CYS A 207 -11.21 15.98 -6.02
C CYS A 207 -11.03 17.13 -5.03
N GLN A 208 -11.88 18.15 -5.08
CA GLN A 208 -11.74 19.33 -4.21
C GLN A 208 -11.83 18.97 -2.72
N ARG A 209 -12.62 17.95 -2.37
CA ARG A 209 -12.76 17.43 -1.01
C ARG A 209 -11.44 16.99 -0.36
N PHE A 210 -10.48 16.54 -1.16
CA PHE A 210 -9.18 16.05 -0.66
C PHE A 210 -8.02 16.99 -1.04
N TYR A 211 -8.31 18.23 -1.43
CA TYR A 211 -7.29 19.18 -1.87
C TYR A 211 -6.22 19.39 -0.78
N PHE A 212 -6.64 19.70 0.44
CA PHE A 212 -5.74 20.00 1.55
C PHE A 212 -4.84 18.80 1.89
N GLU A 213 -5.42 17.60 2.02
CA GLU A 213 -4.72 16.38 2.40
C GLU A 213 -3.72 15.94 1.33
N ARG A 214 -4.02 16.12 0.04
CA ARG A 214 -3.06 15.84 -1.03
C ARG A 214 -1.80 16.68 -0.92
N HIS A 215 -1.95 17.95 -0.55
CA HIS A 215 -0.82 18.86 -0.32
C HIS A 215 -0.09 18.51 0.99
N ALA A 216 -0.84 18.30 2.08
CA ALA A 216 -0.29 17.97 3.39
C ALA A 216 0.57 16.70 3.35
N PHE A 217 0.11 15.66 2.65
CA PHE A 217 0.82 14.38 2.54
C PHE A 217 1.74 14.29 1.32
N GLY A 218 1.88 15.37 0.54
CA GLY A 218 2.83 15.46 -0.57
C GLY A 218 2.53 14.54 -1.76
N VAL A 219 1.25 14.18 -1.97
CA VAL A 219 0.77 13.58 -3.22
C VAL A 219 0.87 14.60 -4.37
N VAL A 220 0.69 15.88 -4.03
CA VAL A 220 0.95 17.04 -4.90
C VAL A 220 2.05 17.88 -4.26
N LYS A 221 3.11 18.22 -5.01
CA LYS A 221 4.23 19.04 -4.51
C LYS A 221 4.50 20.19 -5.47
N TYR A 222 4.50 21.43 -4.95
CA TYR A 222 4.75 22.65 -5.75
C TYR A 222 3.87 22.75 -7.00
N GLY A 223 2.57 22.43 -6.86
CA GLY A 223 1.62 22.43 -7.98
C GLY A 223 1.79 21.28 -8.99
N ARG A 224 2.74 20.37 -8.78
CA ARG A 224 2.95 19.19 -9.64
C ARG A 224 2.41 17.93 -8.97
N THR A 225 1.57 17.20 -9.69
CA THR A 225 1.08 15.88 -9.28
C THR A 225 2.19 14.84 -9.46
N ILE A 226 2.32 13.90 -8.52
CA ILE A 226 3.17 12.73 -8.72
C ILE A 226 2.43 11.78 -9.67
N PRO A 227 2.99 11.41 -10.84
CA PRO A 227 2.35 10.45 -11.74
C PRO A 227 2.07 9.12 -11.05
N TYR A 228 1.01 8.42 -11.48
CA TYR A 228 0.57 7.15 -10.87
C TYR A 228 1.69 6.12 -10.70
N ASN A 229 2.47 5.90 -11.75
CA ASN A 229 3.61 4.97 -11.71
C ASN A 229 4.67 5.39 -10.69
N LYS A 230 4.92 6.69 -10.55
CA LYS A 230 5.84 7.20 -9.52
C LYS A 230 5.28 7.09 -8.12
N LEU A 231 3.96 7.25 -7.98
CA LEU A 231 3.26 7.18 -6.71
C LEU A 231 3.21 5.75 -6.18
N LEU A 232 2.95 4.77 -7.05
CA LEU A 232 2.73 3.38 -6.70
C LEU A 232 4.01 2.52 -6.77
N SER A 233 4.81 2.62 -7.83
CA SER A 233 5.83 1.60 -8.16
C SER A 233 7.28 2.06 -8.07
N SER A 234 7.56 3.37 -8.05
CA SER A 234 8.95 3.83 -8.22
C SER A 234 9.76 3.95 -6.93
N HIS A 235 9.16 4.43 -5.84
CA HIS A 235 9.91 4.73 -4.61
C HIS A 235 9.10 4.52 -3.34
N LYS A 236 9.73 3.92 -2.32
CA LYS A 236 9.12 3.71 -0.99
C LYS A 236 8.60 5.02 -0.37
N LYS A 237 9.30 6.14 -0.54
CA LYS A 237 8.87 7.47 -0.03
C LYS A 237 7.53 7.91 -0.62
N ASN A 238 7.28 7.65 -1.90
CA ASN A 238 6.01 7.98 -2.54
C ASN A 238 4.89 7.03 -2.11
N ALA A 239 5.19 5.74 -1.98
CA ALA A 239 4.25 4.76 -1.45
C ALA A 239 3.80 5.11 -0.01
N LEU A 240 4.72 5.56 0.85
CA LEU A 240 4.39 6.03 2.20
C LEU A 240 3.45 7.24 2.17
N ARG A 241 3.69 8.21 1.27
CA ARG A 241 2.81 9.38 1.10
C ARG A 241 1.40 8.95 0.66
N PHE A 242 1.33 8.04 -0.30
CA PHE A 242 0.06 7.49 -0.78
C PHE A 242 -0.70 6.75 0.33
N LEU A 243 -0.03 5.87 1.08
CA LEU A 243 -0.64 5.14 2.19
C LEU A 243 -1.11 6.08 3.30
N THR A 244 -0.32 7.10 3.64
CA THR A 244 -0.71 8.12 4.62
C THR A 244 -1.95 8.88 4.16
N PHE A 245 -1.97 9.33 2.90
CA PHE A 245 -3.15 9.98 2.31
C PHE A 245 -4.40 9.09 2.43
N LEU A 246 -4.30 7.80 2.09
CA LEU A 246 -5.44 6.87 2.21
C LEU A 246 -5.86 6.61 3.65
N GLN A 247 -4.90 6.51 4.58
CA GLN A 247 -5.16 6.29 6.00
C GLN A 247 -5.98 7.44 6.60
N GLU A 248 -5.60 8.67 6.28
CA GLU A 248 -6.20 9.88 6.83
C GLU A 248 -7.53 10.23 6.17
N THR A 249 -7.60 10.14 4.84
CA THR A 249 -8.83 10.51 4.12
C THR A 249 -9.86 9.40 4.05
N ARG A 250 -9.45 8.15 4.28
CA ARG A 250 -10.22 6.93 3.95
C ARG A 250 -10.71 6.90 2.49
N ALA A 251 -10.13 7.73 1.61
CA ALA A 251 -10.51 7.79 0.21
C ALA A 251 -10.29 6.43 -0.47
N LEU A 252 -11.08 6.13 -1.51
CA LEU A 252 -10.99 4.89 -2.30
C LEU A 252 -11.21 3.58 -1.53
N SER A 253 -11.41 3.66 -0.21
CA SER A 253 -11.92 2.54 0.58
C SER A 253 -13.41 2.32 0.27
N ARG A 254 -13.91 1.12 0.58
CA ARG A 254 -15.35 0.85 0.51
C ARG A 254 -16.06 1.91 1.35
N PRO A 255 -17.08 2.61 0.80
CA PRO A 255 -17.91 3.49 1.61
C PRO A 255 -18.34 2.74 2.86
N GLU A 256 -18.18 3.36 4.02
CA GLU A 256 -18.89 2.87 5.20
C GLU A 256 -20.35 2.92 4.81
N ILE A 257 -20.95 1.73 4.66
CA ILE A 257 -22.40 1.64 4.49
C ILE A 257 -22.93 2.42 5.69
N GLY A 258 -23.72 3.46 5.41
CA GLY A 258 -24.38 4.21 6.49
C GLY A 258 -25.16 3.24 7.38
N PRO A 259 -25.70 3.71 8.53
CA PRO A 259 -26.62 2.86 9.31
C PRO A 259 -27.61 2.24 8.32
N ASP A 260 -27.76 0.91 8.38
CA ASP A 260 -28.53 0.11 7.42
C ASP A 260 -29.74 0.90 7.00
N ALA A 261 -29.89 1.11 5.67
CA ALA A 261 -30.94 1.95 5.10
C ALA A 261 -32.21 1.70 5.89
N TYR A 262 -32.67 2.73 6.61
CA TYR A 262 -33.80 2.65 7.53
C TYR A 262 -34.87 1.76 6.89
N VAL A 263 -34.99 0.53 7.40
CA VAL A 263 -36.04 -0.38 6.97
C VAL A 263 -37.26 0.15 7.71
N PRO A 264 -38.23 0.77 7.01
CA PRO A 264 -39.45 1.18 7.67
C PRO A 264 -40.06 -0.07 8.33
N PRO A 265 -40.56 0.02 9.57
CA PRO A 265 -41.22 -1.13 10.19
C PRO A 265 -42.35 -1.62 9.28
N GLU A 266 -42.53 -2.94 9.18
CA GLU A 266 -43.69 -3.51 8.49
C GLU A 266 -44.97 -2.96 9.15
N PRO A 267 -45.98 -2.55 8.37
CA PRO A 267 -47.28 -2.17 8.93
C PRO A 267 -47.97 -3.40 9.52
N ASP A 268 -48.51 -3.25 10.73
CA ASP A 268 -49.34 -4.25 11.43
C ASP A 268 -50.63 -4.59 10.65
#